data_AF-A0A9W5TZD9-F1
#
_entry.id   AF-A0A9W5TZD9-F1
#
_cell.length_a   1.000
_cell.length_b   1.000
_cell.length_c   1.000
_cell.angle_alpha   90.00
_cell.angle_beta   90.00
_cell.angle_gamma   90.00
#
_symmetry.space_group_name_H-M   'P 1'
#
loop_
_entity.id
_entity.type
_entity.pdbx_description
1 polymer ?
#
loop_
_entity_poly.entity_id
_entity_poly.type
_entity_poly.pdbx_seq_one_letter_code
_entity_poly.pdbx_strand_id
1 'polypeptide(L)' 'MKQTISMERCGICEEEKEKGIHLYKMFICCECERNMIHTEPREEKYHYYLQKLKNMNQPTLHS' A
#
# COMPACT_ATOMS: atom_id res chain seq x y z
N MET A 1 -21.58 -7.47 -21.37
CA MET A 1 -20.25 -7.06 -20.88
C MET A 1 -20.07 -7.73 -19.52
N LYS A 2 -19.23 -8.76 -19.42
CA LYS A 2 -19.04 -9.51 -18.16
C LYS A 2 -18.06 -8.71 -17.30
N GLN A 3 -18.57 -7.98 -16.32
CA GLN A 3 -17.75 -7.36 -15.30
C GLN A 3 -17.46 -8.45 -14.27
N THR A 4 -16.37 -9.19 -14.49
CA THR A 4 -15.89 -10.23 -13.58
C THR A 4 -15.50 -9.53 -12.28
N ILE A 5 -16.23 -9.79 -11.21
CA ILE A 5 -15.87 -9.30 -9.87
C ILE A 5 -14.73 -10.21 -9.41
N SER A 6 -13.48 -9.83 -9.70
CA SER A 6 -12.29 -10.48 -9.15
C SER A 6 -12.02 -9.93 -7.76
N MET A 7 -12.13 -10.78 -6.75
CA MET A 7 -11.60 -10.44 -5.42
C MET A 7 -10.08 -10.47 -5.52
N GLU A 8 -9.45 -9.37 -5.17
CA GLU A 8 -8.00 -9.23 -5.20
C GLU A 8 -7.50 -8.97 -3.78
N ARG A 9 -6.33 -9.54 -3.47
CA ARG A 9 -5.72 -9.38 -2.16
C ARG A 9 -5.09 -8.00 -2.07
N CYS A 10 -5.57 -7.20 -1.13
CA CYS A 10 -5.03 -5.87 -0.89
C CYS A 10 -3.58 -5.99 -0.42
N GLY A 11 -2.65 -5.31 -1.07
CA GLY A 11 -1.26 -5.31 -0.65
C GLY A 11 -0.99 -4.52 0.64
N ILE A 12 -1.99 -3.84 1.22
CA ILE A 12 -1.85 -3.02 2.43
C ILE A 12 -2.39 -3.73 3.67
N CYS A 13 -3.66 -4.16 3.65
CA CYS A 13 -4.26 -4.93 4.75
C CYS A 13 -4.16 -6.44 4.56
N GLU A 14 -3.66 -6.91 3.41
CA GLU A 14 -3.53 -8.33 3.07
C GLU A 14 -4.85 -9.11 3.00
N GLU A 15 -5.99 -8.42 2.98
CA GLU A 15 -7.32 -9.01 2.87
C GLU A 15 -7.81 -9.08 1.42
N GLU A 16 -8.61 -10.09 1.10
CA GLU A 16 -9.29 -10.20 -0.20
C GLU A 16 -10.47 -9.24 -0.27
N LYS A 17 -10.46 -8.33 -1.25
CA LYS A 17 -11.51 -7.33 -1.41
C LYS A 17 -11.93 -7.25 -2.88
N GLU A 18 -13.22 -6.99 -3.10
CA GLU A 18 -13.83 -6.86 -4.44
C GLU A 18 -13.63 -5.48 -5.06
N LYS A 19 -13.33 -4.47 -4.25
CA LYS A 19 -13.33 -3.05 -4.64
C LYS A 19 -12.07 -2.36 -4.15
N GLY A 20 -11.43 -1.67 -5.08
CA GLY A 20 -10.17 -0.98 -4.84
C GLY A 20 -9.61 -0.32 -6.09
N ILE A 21 -8.40 0.20 -5.94
CA ILE A 21 -7.59 0.74 -7.02
C ILE A 21 -6.38 -0.15 -7.27
N HIS A 22 -5.87 -0.15 -8.50
CA HIS A 22 -4.64 -0.84 -8.85
C HIS A 22 -3.54 0.21 -8.96
N LEU A 23 -2.59 0.18 -8.02
CA LEU A 23 -1.43 1.04 -8.04
C LEU A 23 -0.23 0.23 -8.60
N TYR A 24 0.14 0.51 -9.85
CA TYR A 24 1.11 -0.29 -10.61
C TYR A 24 0.74 -1.78 -10.70
N LYS A 25 1.44 -2.63 -9.94
CA LYS A 25 1.23 -4.10 -9.86
C LYS A 25 0.57 -4.53 -8.55
N MET A 26 0.10 -3.58 -7.74
CA MET A 26 -0.39 -3.81 -6.39
C MET A 26 -1.84 -3.36 -6.29
N PHE A 27 -2.71 -4.25 -5.83
CA PHE A 27 -4.10 -3.93 -5.55
C PHE A 27 -4.22 -3.29 -4.16
N ILE A 28 -4.95 -2.18 -4.07
CA ILE A 28 -5.20 -1.46 -2.83
C ILE A 28 -6.72 -1.33 -2.67
N CYS A 29 -7.28 -1.88 -1.60
CA CYS A 29 -8.72 -1.80 -1.37
C CYS A 29 -9.17 -0.36 -1.08
N CYS A 30 -10.46 -0.07 -1.31
CA CYS A 30 -11.02 1.27 -1.07
C CYS A 30 -10.90 1.75 0.38
N GLU A 31 -10.74 0.85 1.35
CA GLU A 31 -10.48 1.23 2.74
C GLU A 31 -9.05 1.74 2.90
N CYS A 32 -8.07 1.00 2.38
CA CYS A 32 -6.66 1.39 2.44
C CYS A 32 -6.35 2.61 1.59
N GLU A 33 -6.98 2.75 0.43
CA GLU A 33 -6.85 3.93 -0.43
C GLU A 33 -7.40 5.18 0.28
N ARG A 34 -8.61 5.11 0.84
CA ARG A 34 -9.15 6.20 1.67
C ARG A 34 -8.27 6.50 2.89
N ASN A 35 -7.78 5.48 3.58
CA ASN A 35 -6.84 5.69 4.69
C ASN A 35 -5.54 6.34 4.20
N MET A 36 -4.99 5.98 3.05
CA MET A 36 -3.77 6.58 2.52
C MET A 36 -3.96 8.06 2.15
N ILE A 37 -5.11 8.42 1.58
CA ILE A 37 -5.42 9.80 1.19
C ILE A 37 -5.84 10.65 2.39
N HIS A 38 -6.57 10.07 3.35
CA HIS A 38 -7.03 10.75 4.57
C HIS A 38 -6.04 10.68 5.74
N THR A 39 -4.95 9.90 5.66
CA THR A 39 -3.87 9.98 6.64
C THR A 39 -3.07 11.23 6.33
N GLU A 40 -3.49 12.34 6.93
CA GLU A 40 -2.76 13.60 6.92
C GLU A 40 -1.30 13.36 7.36
N PRO A 41 -0.31 13.99 6.71
CA PRO A 41 1.11 13.85 7.01
C PRO A 41 1.48 14.58 8.32
N ARG A 42 0.87 14.20 9.45
CA ARG A 42 1.09 14.90 10.72
C ARG A 42 1.34 14.07 11.97
N GLU A 43 1.13 12.76 12.03
CA GLU A 43 1.38 12.04 13.30
C GLU A 43 2.05 10.68 13.08
N GLU A 44 3.25 10.53 13.67
CA GLU A 44 4.05 9.34 14.04
C GLU A 44 4.25 8.19 13.02
N LYS A 45 3.22 7.81 12.27
CA LYS A 45 3.26 6.77 11.22
C LYS A 45 4.18 7.11 10.06
N TYR A 46 4.41 8.39 9.76
CA TYR A 46 5.35 8.80 8.72
C TYR A 46 6.79 8.34 9.02
N HIS A 47 7.20 8.38 10.30
CA HIS A 47 8.50 7.88 10.73
C HIS A 47 8.61 6.35 10.60
N TYR A 48 7.51 5.61 10.84
CA TYR A 48 7.47 4.17 10.63
C TYR A 48 7.69 3.79 9.15
N TYR A 49 7.02 4.49 8.22
CA TYR A 49 7.21 4.27 6.79
C TYR A 49 8.60 4.68 6.32
N LEU A 50 9.15 5.80 6.81
CA LEU A 50 10.54 6.20 6.54
C LEU A 50 11.57 5.21 7.08
N GLN A 51 11.36 4.64 8.27
CA GLN A 51 12.27 3.66 8.86
C GLN A 51 12.31 2.36 8.04
N LYS A 52 11.15 1.88 7.55
CA LYS A 52 11.11 0.75 6.63
C LYS A 52 11.74 1.05 5.27
N LEU A 53 11.53 2.26 4.72
CA LEU A 53 12.17 2.70 3.47
C LEU A 53 13.70 2.82 3.61
N LYS A 54 14.21 3.27 4.76
CA LYS A 54 15.66 3.34 5.04
C LYS A 54 16.34 1.97 5.02
N ASN A 55 15.66 0.92 5.50
CA ASN A 55 16.19 -0.45 5.42
C ASN A 55 16.20 -1.03 3.99
N MET A 56 15.40 -0.48 3.07
CA MET A 56 15.43 -0.87 1.66
C MET A 56 16.43 -0.05 0.83
N ASN A 57 16.81 1.14 1.32
CA ASN A 57 17.80 2.01 0.69
C ASN A 57 19.18 1.93 1.36
N GLN A 58 19.48 0.84 2.06
CA GLN A 58 20.87 0.39 2.15
C GLN A 58 21.19 -0.30 0.83
N PRO A 59 21.84 0.39 -0.15
CA PRO A 59 22.70 -0.37 -1.03
C PRO A 59 23.65 -1.10 -0.08
N THR A 60 23.78 -2.40 -0.25
CA THR A 60 25.00 -3.12 0.10
C THR A 60 26.15 -2.45 -0.66
N LEU A 61 26.56 -1.27 -0.22
CA LEU A 61 27.76 -0.62 -0.71
C LEU A 61 28.90 -1.25 0.09
N HIS A 62 29.35 -2.36 -0.47
CA HIS A 62 30.68 -2.88 -0.25
C HIS A 62 31.68 -1.73 -0.40
N SER A 63 32.44 -1.45 0.65
CA SER A 63 33.77 -0.85 0.60
C SER A 63 34.55 -1.39 1.79
#